data_AF-A0A447U3X6-F1
#
_entry.id   AF-A0A447U3X6-F1
#
_cell.length_a   1.000
_cell.length_b   1.000
_cell.length_c   1.000
_cell.angle_alpha   90.00
_cell.angle_beta   90.00
_cell.angle_gamma   90.00
#
_symmetry.space_group_name_H-M   'P 1'
#
loop_
_entity.id
_entity.type
_entity.pdbx_description
1 polymer ?
#
loop_
_entity_poly.entity_id
_entity_poly.type
_entity_poly.pdbx_seq_one_letter_code
_entity_poly.pdbx_strand_id
1 'polypeptide(L)'
;MASSNLIKQLQERGLVAQVTDEDALAERLAQGPIALYCGFDPTADSLHLGHLVPLLCLKRFQQAGHKPVALVGGATGLIGDPSFKAAERKLNTEETVQGVGGENS
;
A
#
# COMPACT_ATOMS: atom_id res chain seq x y z
N MET A 1 -29.68 9.50 -0.39
CA MET A 1 -28.62 8.57 0.08
C MET A 1 -27.44 8.73 -0.84
N ALA A 2 -26.48 9.60 -0.50
CA ALA A 2 -25.35 9.92 -1.37
C ALA A 2 -24.34 8.77 -1.31
N SER A 3 -24.48 7.80 -2.24
CA SER A 3 -23.45 6.80 -2.50
C SER A 3 -22.25 7.50 -3.13
N SER A 4 -21.39 8.05 -2.29
CA SER A 4 -20.05 8.50 -2.68
C SER A 4 -19.26 7.24 -2.98
N ASN A 5 -19.34 6.75 -4.22
CA ASN A 5 -18.62 5.57 -4.66
C ASN A 5 -17.10 5.89 -4.62
N LEU A 6 -16.45 5.51 -3.54
CA LEU A 6 -15.03 5.77 -3.27
C LEU A 6 -14.15 5.28 -4.43
N ILE A 7 -14.48 4.12 -5.02
CA ILE A 7 -13.74 3.58 -6.17
C ILE A 7 -13.84 4.52 -7.36
N LYS A 8 -15.05 5.02 -7.66
CA LYS A 8 -15.25 6.02 -8.73
C LYS A 8 -14.43 7.29 -8.50
N GLN A 9 -14.38 7.80 -7.26
CA GLN A 9 -13.58 8.98 -6.92
C GLN A 9 -12.07 8.74 -7.09
N LEU A 10 -11.61 7.51 -6.85
CA LEU A 10 -10.21 7.13 -7.09
C LEU A 10 -9.92 7.01 -8.59
N GLN A 11 -10.86 6.44 -9.38
CA GLN A 11 -10.75 6.37 -10.84
C GLN A 11 -10.71 7.75 -11.50
N GLU A 12 -11.60 8.68 -11.10
CA GLU A 12 -11.63 10.06 -11.59
C GLU A 12 -10.31 10.82 -11.33
N ARG A 13 -9.57 10.39 -10.31
CA ARG A 13 -8.24 10.92 -9.96
C ARG A 13 -7.08 10.18 -10.62
N GLY A 14 -7.36 9.16 -11.44
CA GLY A 14 -6.34 8.31 -12.06
C GLY A 14 -5.56 7.45 -11.06
N LEU A 15 -6.14 7.12 -9.89
CA LEU A 15 -5.49 6.37 -8.81
C LEU A 15 -5.78 4.86 -8.85
N VAL A 16 -6.57 4.40 -9.83
CA VAL A 16 -6.89 2.98 -10.03
C VAL A 16 -6.27 2.52 -11.34
N ALA A 17 -5.28 1.63 -11.26
CA ALA A 17 -4.72 0.97 -12.43
C ALA A 17 -5.53 -0.27 -12.81
N GLN A 18 -5.82 -1.11 -11.82
CA GLN A 18 -6.60 -2.34 -11.95
C GLN A 18 -7.40 -2.57 -10.65
N VAL A 19 -8.55 -3.22 -10.78
CA VAL A 19 -9.41 -3.60 -9.67
C VAL A 19 -9.99 -4.98 -9.97
N THR A 20 -10.02 -5.84 -8.96
CA THR A 20 -10.70 -7.13 -9.05
C THR A 20 -12.15 -6.93 -8.68
N ASP A 21 -13.07 -7.37 -9.56
CA ASP A 21 -14.53 -7.33 -9.35
C ASP A 21 -15.03 -6.00 -8.75
N GLU A 22 -15.04 -4.96 -9.60
CA GLU A 22 -15.35 -3.60 -9.19
C GLU A 22 -16.73 -3.46 -8.54
N ASP A 23 -17.72 -4.17 -9.09
CA ASP A 23 -19.10 -4.11 -8.60
C ASP A 23 -19.20 -4.72 -7.20
N ALA A 24 -18.63 -5.92 -6.99
CA ALA A 24 -18.62 -6.56 -5.69
C ALA A 24 -17.84 -5.74 -4.63
N LEU A 25 -16.74 -5.11 -5.03
CA LEU A 25 -15.98 -4.24 -4.13
C LEU A 25 -16.78 -2.98 -3.75
N ALA A 26 -17.45 -2.34 -4.70
CA ALA A 26 -18.28 -1.17 -4.46
C ALA A 26 -19.46 -1.50 -3.52
N GLU A 27 -20.11 -2.64 -3.73
CA GLU A 27 -21.15 -3.16 -2.83
C GLU A 27 -20.60 -3.41 -1.43
N ARG A 28 -19.43 -4.04 -1.32
CA ARG A 28 -18.81 -4.30 -0.03
C ARG A 28 -18.47 -3.01 0.72
N LEU A 29 -17.97 -2.00 0.04
CA LEU A 29 -17.67 -0.69 0.63
C LEU A 29 -18.95 0.02 1.11
N ALA A 30 -20.06 -0.15 0.40
CA ALA A 30 -21.36 0.42 0.78
C ALA A 30 -21.98 -0.25 2.03
N GLN A 31 -21.65 -1.52 2.30
CA GLN A 31 -22.13 -2.24 3.49
C GLN A 31 -21.49 -1.76 4.80
N GLY A 32 -20.39 -1.00 4.74
CA GLY A 32 -19.75 -0.39 5.90
C GLY A 32 -18.21 -0.52 5.91
N PRO A 33 -17.57 -0.09 7.01
CA PRO A 33 -16.11 -0.09 7.12
C PRO A 33 -15.46 -1.44 6.81
N ILE A 34 -14.28 -1.38 6.20
CA ILE A 34 -13.45 -2.56 5.90
C ILE A 34 -12.04 -2.33 6.42
N ALA A 35 -11.31 -3.42 6.64
CA ALA A 35 -9.86 -3.36 6.78
C ALA A 35 -9.22 -3.55 5.40
N LEU A 36 -8.14 -2.81 5.13
CA LEU A 36 -7.34 -2.94 3.92
C LEU A 36 -5.85 -2.77 4.28
N TYR A 37 -4.95 -3.27 3.44
CA TYR A 37 -3.51 -3.12 3.69
C TYR A 37 -2.75 -2.66 2.44
N CYS A 38 -1.60 -2.04 2.65
CA CYS A 38 -0.59 -1.82 1.63
C CYS A 38 0.78 -2.12 2.22
N GLY A 39 1.57 -2.93 1.51
CA GLY A 39 2.93 -3.31 1.88
C GLY A 39 3.96 -2.32 1.37
N PHE A 40 4.97 -2.05 2.19
CA PHE A 40 6.15 -1.25 1.85
C PHE A 40 7.39 -2.05 2.24
N ASP A 41 8.24 -2.36 1.27
CA ASP A 41 9.51 -3.05 1.54
C ASP A 41 10.59 -2.02 1.94
N PRO A 42 11.33 -2.25 3.03
CA PRO A 42 12.43 -1.39 3.49
C PRO A 42 13.66 -1.59 2.60
N THR A 43 13.60 -1.05 1.39
CA THR A 43 14.68 -1.15 0.39
C THR A 43 15.66 0.03 0.45
N ALA A 44 15.33 1.05 1.23
CA ALA A 44 16.13 2.22 1.53
C ALA A 44 15.71 2.80 2.89
N ASP A 45 16.56 3.65 3.47
CA ASP A 45 16.36 4.28 4.79
C ASP A 45 15.17 5.25 4.84
N SER A 46 14.54 5.55 3.69
CA SER A 46 13.35 6.42 3.63
C SER A 46 12.42 6.09 2.46
N LEU A 47 11.15 6.47 2.59
CA LEU A 47 10.16 6.41 1.52
C LEU A 47 10.40 7.55 0.51
N HIS A 48 10.61 7.19 -0.76
CA HIS A 48 10.61 8.16 -1.86
C HIS A 48 9.22 8.35 -2.50
N LEU A 49 9.10 9.31 -3.42
CA LEU A 49 7.84 9.72 -4.07
C LEU A 49 7.02 8.57 -4.69
N GLY A 50 7.68 7.47 -5.08
CA GLY A 50 7.03 6.28 -5.65
C GLY A 50 6.07 5.59 -4.67
N HIS A 51 6.32 5.71 -3.36
CA HIS A 51 5.47 5.15 -2.31
C HIS A 51 4.32 6.07 -1.92
N LEU A 52 4.34 7.34 -2.36
CA LEU A 52 3.37 8.33 -1.93
C LEU A 52 1.98 8.04 -2.46
N VAL A 53 1.85 7.54 -3.69
CA VAL A 53 0.54 7.23 -4.29
C VAL A 53 -0.21 6.16 -3.50
N PRO A 54 0.36 4.97 -3.20
CA PRO A 54 -0.31 3.98 -2.34
C PRO A 54 -0.61 4.51 -0.93
N LEU A 55 0.29 5.30 -0.34
CA LEU A 55 0.10 5.87 1.00
C LEU A 55 -1.06 6.88 1.04
N LEU A 56 -1.16 7.75 0.03
CA LEU A 56 -2.28 8.67 -0.11
C LEU A 56 -3.59 7.92 -0.38
N CYS A 57 -3.56 6.79 -1.11
CA CYS A 57 -4.73 5.93 -1.26
C CYS A 57 -5.18 5.37 0.09
N LEU A 58 -4.29 4.80 0.91
CA LEU A 58 -4.64 4.35 2.27
C LEU A 58 -5.29 5.46 3.10
N LYS A 59 -4.75 6.68 3.03
CA LYS A 59 -5.32 7.86 3.70
C LYS A 59 -6.73 8.20 3.20
N ARG A 60 -7.00 8.09 1.90
CA ARG A 60 -8.35 8.31 1.33
C ARG A 60 -9.35 7.27 1.82
N PHE A 61 -8.95 6.00 1.89
CA PHE A 61 -9.78 4.95 2.49
C PHE A 61 -10.05 5.23 3.98
N GLN A 62 -9.07 5.71 4.74
CA GLN A 62 -9.26 6.14 6.13
C GLN A 62 -10.27 7.29 6.25
N GLN A 63 -10.15 8.30 5.39
CA GLN A 63 -11.06 9.45 5.36
C GLN A 63 -12.50 9.06 4.99
N ALA A 64 -12.66 7.97 4.24
CA ALA A 64 -13.96 7.37 3.95
C ALA A 64 -14.49 6.44 5.07
N GLY A 65 -13.77 6.32 6.19
CA GLY A 65 -14.18 5.55 7.37
C GLY A 65 -13.68 4.10 7.41
N HIS A 66 -12.80 3.69 6.49
CA HIS A 66 -12.18 2.37 6.50
C HIS A 66 -10.92 2.33 7.39
N LYS A 67 -10.41 1.13 7.68
CA LYS A 67 -9.29 0.90 8.58
C LYS A 67 -8.04 0.44 7.80
N PRO A 68 -7.14 1.36 7.41
CA PRO A 68 -5.91 0.98 6.70
C PRO A 68 -4.91 0.31 7.65
N VAL A 69 -4.10 -0.59 7.08
CA VAL A 69 -2.93 -1.21 7.70
C VAL A 69 -1.75 -0.98 6.78
N ALA A 70 -0.78 -0.17 7.22
CA ALA A 70 0.50 -0.06 6.54
C ALA A 70 1.40 -1.21 7.04
N LEU A 71 1.81 -2.10 6.13
CA LEU A 71 2.65 -3.25 6.46
C LEU A 71 4.07 -2.96 6.00
N VAL A 72 5.04 -3.00 6.92
CA VAL A 72 6.46 -2.85 6.59
C VAL A 72 7.09 -4.24 6.48
N GLY A 73 7.58 -4.57 5.29
CA GLY A 73 8.04 -5.89 4.91
C GLY A 73 9.47 -6.20 5.36
N GLY A 74 9.72 -6.37 6.66
CA GLY A 74 11.06 -6.74 7.16
C GLY A 74 11.59 -8.05 6.57
N ALA A 75 10.74 -9.07 6.41
CA ALA A 75 11.14 -10.35 5.81
C ALA A 75 11.13 -10.34 4.26
N THR A 76 10.19 -9.64 3.63
CA THR A 76 10.10 -9.54 2.16
C THR A 76 11.21 -8.66 1.58
N GLY A 77 11.67 -7.65 2.32
CA GLY A 77 12.85 -6.85 1.99
C GLY A 77 14.15 -7.67 1.94
N LEU A 78 14.26 -8.75 2.72
CA LEU A 78 15.43 -9.65 2.72
C LEU A 78 15.49 -10.54 1.48
N ILE A 79 14.34 -10.97 0.96
CA ILE A 79 14.25 -11.80 -0.26
C ILE A 79 14.31 -10.90 -1.51
N GLY A 80 13.64 -9.75 -1.44
CA GLY A 80 13.48 -8.80 -2.54
C GLY A 80 12.35 -9.21 -3.49
N ASP A 81 11.33 -8.37 -3.65
CA ASP A 81 10.28 -8.56 -4.66
C ASP A 81 10.87 -8.45 -6.09
N PRO A 82 10.78 -9.52 -6.92
CA PRO A 82 11.28 -9.53 -8.29
C PRO A 82 10.35 -8.79 -9.27
N SER A 83 9.16 -8.39 -8.83
CA SER A 83 8.17 -7.73 -9.68
C SER A 83 8.77 -6.50 -10.38
N PHE A 84 8.81 -6.54 -11.71
CA PHE A 84 9.27 -5.49 -12.63
C PHE A 84 10.77 -5.19 -12.73
N LYS A 85 11.69 -5.98 -12.14
CA LYS A 85 13.13 -5.75 -12.30
C LYS A 85 13.80 -6.77 -13.23
N ALA A 86 14.56 -6.26 -14.21
CA ALA A 86 15.30 -7.07 -15.19
C ALA A 86 16.62 -7.66 -14.66
N ALA A 87 17.06 -7.27 -13.45
CA ALA A 87 18.30 -7.72 -12.84
C ALA A 87 18.06 -8.14 -11.38
N GLU A 88 18.69 -9.23 -10.94
CA GLU A 88 18.72 -9.67 -9.55
C GLU A 88 19.26 -8.55 -8.64
N ARG A 89 18.58 -8.31 -7.50
CA ARG A 89 19.08 -7.35 -6.50
C ARG A 89 20.20 -7.98 -5.70
N LYS A 90 21.13 -7.14 -5.23
CA LYS A 90 22.01 -7.50 -4.11
C LYS A 90 21.14 -7.73 -2.87
N LEU A 91 21.28 -8.89 -2.25
CA LEU A 91 20.70 -9.21 -0.95
C LEU A 91 21.25 -8.23 0.10
N ASN A 92 20.36 -7.57 0.83
CA ASN A 92 20.73 -6.75 1.99
C ASN A 92 20.97 -7.67 3.20
N THR A 93 21.91 -7.31 4.07
CA THR A 93 22.13 -8.04 5.33
C THR A 93 20.98 -7.80 6.32
N GLU A 94 20.73 -8.76 7.21
CA GLU A 94 19.67 -8.65 8.24
C GLU A 94 19.79 -7.39 9.09
N GLU A 95 21.02 -6.97 9.42
CA GLU A 95 21.30 -5.74 10.18
C GLU A 95 20.82 -4.48 9.45
N THR A 96 21.01 -4.41 8.13
CA THR A 96 20.55 -3.27 7.32
C THR A 96 19.02 -3.17 7.32
N VAL A 97 18.32 -4.29 7.24
CA VAL A 97 16.85 -4.31 7.18
C VAL A 97 16.22 -3.97 8.54
N GLN A 98 16.83 -4.41 9.64
CA GLN A 98 16.38 -4.06 10.99
C GLN A 98 16.61 -2.57 11.32
N GLY A 99 17.73 -1.97 10.88
CA GLY A 99 18.03 -0.56 11.10
C GLY A 99 17.05 0.42 10.44
N VAL A 100 16.35 0.00 9.39
CA VAL A 100 15.31 0.80 8.70
C VAL A 100 13.93 0.64 9.36
N GLY A 101 13.69 -0.47 10.06
CA GLY A 101 12.40 -0.78 10.71
C GLY A 101 12.30 -0.39 12.18
N GLY A 102 13.43 -0.05 12.81
CA GLY A 102 13.50 0.36 14.21
C GLY A 102 14.37 1.59 14.38
N GLU A 103 13.76 2.76 14.54
CA GLU A 103 14.44 3.90 15.15
C GLU A 103 14.85 3.50 16.58
N ASN A 104 16.16 3.44 16.82
CA ASN A 104 16.70 3.66 18.15
C ASN A 104 16.60 5.16 18.44
N SER A 105 15.79 5.50 19.44
CA SER A 105 15.65 6.80 20.15
C SER A 105 14.55 7.74 19.66
#